data_AF-A0A0S4UBG5-F1
#
_entry.id   AF-A0A0S4UBG5-F1
#
_cell.length_a   1.000
_cell.length_b   1.000
_cell.length_c   1.000
_cell.angle_alpha   90.00
_cell.angle_beta   90.00
_cell.angle_gamma   90.00
#
_symmetry.space_group_name_H-M   'P 1'
#
loop_
_entity.id
_entity.type
_entity.pdbx_description
1 polymer ?
#
loop_
_entity_poly.entity_id
_entity_poly.type
_entity_poly.pdbx_seq_one_letter_code
_entity_poly.pdbx_strand_id
1 'polypeptide(L)' 'MPTADPSSEFPHPETILAVRGALAIGHRQGPRGPEGHWLQEFWAFGRARAEADAIIRGFMESTAGTILATSRAYFEILTT' A
#
# COMPACT_ATOMS: atom_id res chain seq x y z
N MET A 1 -19.27 41.22 -1.68
CA MET A 1 -18.41 40.03 -1.60
C MET A 1 -19.22 38.94 -0.92
N PRO A 2 -19.56 37.81 -1.59
CA PRO A 2 -20.17 36.70 -0.88
C PRO A 2 -19.14 36.16 0.12
N THR A 3 -19.54 36.04 1.38
CA THR A 3 -18.70 35.47 2.44
C THR A 3 -18.40 34.02 2.10
N ALA A 4 -17.13 33.65 1.96
CA ALA A 4 -16.73 32.27 1.76
C ALA A 4 -17.33 31.41 2.88
N ASP A 5 -18.09 30.38 2.51
CA ASP A 5 -18.62 29.42 3.46
C ASP A 5 -17.44 28.65 4.07
N PRO A 6 -17.23 28.65 5.41
CA PRO A 6 -16.17 27.89 6.05
C PRO A 6 -16.24 26.39 5.78
N SER A 7 -17.40 25.86 5.33
CA SER A 7 -17.52 24.49 4.84
C SER A 7 -16.77 24.23 3.52
N SER A 8 -16.36 25.29 2.81
CA SER A 8 -15.60 25.23 1.55
C SER A 8 -14.11 24.90 1.74
N GLU A 9 -13.54 25.10 2.93
CA GLU A 9 -12.10 24.94 3.13
C GLU A 9 -11.70 23.46 3.27
N PHE A 10 -12.63 22.61 3.71
CA PHE A 10 -12.37 21.19 3.94
C PHE A 10 -13.44 20.32 3.29
N PRO A 11 -13.06 19.17 2.69
CA PRO A 11 -14.03 18.24 2.14
C PRO A 11 -14.95 17.73 3.25
N HIS A 12 -16.22 17.51 2.90
CA HIS A 12 -17.20 16.93 3.80
C HIS A 12 -16.70 15.60 4.40
N PRO A 13 -17.04 15.26 5.66
CA PRO A 13 -16.56 14.05 6.34
C PRO A 13 -16.79 12.75 5.53
N GLU A 14 -17.93 12.65 4.87
CA GLU A 14 -18.34 11.57 3.98
C GLU A 14 -17.41 11.42 2.78
N THR A 15 -16.92 12.52 2.21
CA THR A 15 -15.90 12.52 1.15
C THR A 15 -14.59 11.94 1.68
N ILE A 16 -14.19 12.31 2.89
CA ILE A 16 -12.97 11.77 3.53
C ILE A 16 -13.12 10.26 3.77
N LEU A 17 -14.29 9.82 4.25
CA LEU A 17 -14.57 8.40 4.46
C LEU A 17 -14.56 7.62 3.14
N ALA A 18 -15.13 8.16 2.07
CA ALA A 18 -15.12 7.54 0.75
C ALA A 18 -13.69 7.38 0.22
N VAL A 19 -12.85 8.42 0.34
CA VAL A 19 -11.42 8.38 -0.03
C VAL A 19 -10.67 7.33 0.77
N ARG A 20 -10.83 7.30 2.10
CA ARG A 20 -10.20 6.31 2.97
C ARG A 20 -10.65 4.89 2.63
N GLY A 21 -11.93 4.71 2.32
CA GLY A 21 -12.49 3.44 1.87
C GLY A 21 -11.85 2.97 0.58
N ALA A 22 -11.77 3.84 -0.44
CA ALA A 22 -11.15 3.52 -1.73
C ALA A 22 -9.68 3.11 -1.57
N LEU A 23 -8.90 3.88 -0.80
CA LEU A 23 -7.50 3.55 -0.48
C LEU A 23 -7.37 2.19 0.20
N ALA A 24 -8.21 1.92 1.21
CA ALA A 24 -8.16 0.68 1.97
C ALA A 24 -8.55 -0.54 1.12
N ILE A 25 -9.56 -0.40 0.25
CA ILE A 25 -9.97 -1.46 -0.68
C ILE A 25 -8.84 -1.72 -1.69
N GLY A 26 -8.25 -0.66 -2.26
CA GLY A 26 -7.11 -0.79 -3.17
C GLY A 26 -5.92 -1.49 -2.51
N HIS A 27 -5.58 -1.11 -1.28
CA HIS A 27 -4.46 -1.72 -0.53
C HIS A 27 -4.67 -3.21 -0.24
N ARG A 28 -5.92 -3.62 -0.01
CA ARG A 28 -6.27 -5.04 0.13
C ARG A 28 -6.41 -5.78 -1.19
N GLN A 29 -6.08 -5.12 -2.31
CA GLN A 29 -6.27 -5.63 -3.67
C GLN A 29 -7.74 -6.06 -3.94
N GLY A 30 -8.69 -5.36 -3.32
CA GLY A 30 -10.12 -5.60 -3.46
C GLY A 30 -10.67 -5.16 -4.81
N PRO A 31 -11.98 -5.41 -5.06
CA PRO A 31 -12.59 -5.14 -6.36
C PRO A 31 -12.48 -3.67 -6.75
N ARG A 32 -12.26 -3.43 -8.05
CA ARG A 32 -12.22 -2.10 -8.63
C ARG A 32 -13.64 -1.53 -8.71
N GLY A 33 -13.80 -0.26 -8.35
CA GLY A 33 -15.06 0.46 -8.52
C GLY A 33 -15.39 0.76 -9.99
N PRO A 34 -16.57 1.37 -10.26
CA PRO A 34 -16.99 1.73 -11.62
C PRO A 34 -15.96 2.57 -12.37
N GLU A 35 -15.83 2.35 -13.68
CA GLU A 35 -14.95 3.17 -14.52
C GLU A 35 -15.42 4.62 -14.58
N GLY A 36 -14.47 5.55 -14.58
CA GLY A 36 -14.75 6.99 -14.59
C GLY A 36 -15.23 7.58 -13.27
N HIS A 37 -15.44 6.77 -12.22
CA HIS A 37 -15.77 7.29 -10.90
C HIS A 37 -14.53 7.91 -10.24
N TRP A 38 -14.67 9.11 -9.66
CA TRP A 38 -13.55 9.88 -9.10
C TRP A 38 -12.76 9.14 -7.99
N LEU A 39 -13.41 8.23 -7.25
CA LEU A 39 -12.73 7.38 -6.25
C LEU A 39 -11.72 6.38 -6.84
N GLN A 40 -11.74 6.16 -8.15
CA GLN A 40 -10.90 5.17 -8.81
C GLN A 40 -9.40 5.49 -8.68
N GLU A 41 -9.04 6.76 -8.68
CA GLU A 41 -7.66 7.20 -8.50
C GLU A 41 -7.15 6.83 -7.10
N PHE A 42 -7.96 7.05 -6.07
CA PHE A 42 -7.63 6.68 -4.69
C PHE A 42 -7.53 5.16 -4.51
N TRP A 43 -8.41 4.39 -5.16
CA TRP A 43 -8.26 2.94 -5.20
C TRP A 43 -6.95 2.51 -5.87
N ALA A 44 -6.57 3.14 -6.99
CA ALA A 44 -5.33 2.85 -7.69
C ALA A 44 -4.09 3.15 -6.84
N PHE A 45 -4.09 4.26 -6.09
CA PHE A 45 -3.04 4.55 -5.11
C PHE A 45 -2.93 3.49 -4.02
N GLY A 46 -4.06 3.04 -3.47
CA GLY A 46 -4.09 1.93 -2.52
C GLY A 46 -3.44 0.67 -3.09
N ARG A 47 -3.80 0.32 -4.34
CA ARG A 47 -3.24 -0.83 -5.07
C ARG A 47 -1.73 -0.72 -5.28
N ALA A 48 -1.25 0.44 -5.76
CA ALA A 48 0.17 0.69 -5.97
C ALA A 48 0.98 0.57 -4.67
N ARG A 49 0.41 1.02 -3.54
CA ARG A 49 1.02 0.82 -2.22
C ARG A 49 1.15 -0.67 -1.87
N ALA A 50 0.11 -1.47 -2.11
CA ALA A 50 0.16 -2.91 -1.84
C ALA A 50 1.24 -3.61 -2.68
N GLU A 51 1.39 -3.22 -3.94
CA GLU A 51 2.42 -3.73 -4.84
C GLU A 51 3.83 -3.37 -4.33
N ALA A 52 4.04 -2.13 -3.87
CA ALA A 52 5.29 -1.72 -3.24
C ALA A 52 5.59 -2.49 -1.95
N ASP A 53 4.60 -2.68 -1.07
CA ASP A 53 4.73 -3.46 0.16
C ASP A 53 5.13 -4.92 -0.14
N ALA A 54 4.60 -5.50 -1.21
CA ALA A 54 4.94 -6.85 -1.64
C ALA A 54 6.39 -6.97 -2.13
N ILE A 55 6.87 -5.99 -2.91
CA ILE A 55 8.26 -5.94 -3.39
C ILE A 55 9.24 -5.88 -2.21
N ILE A 56 8.99 -4.96 -1.26
CA ILE A 56 9.85 -4.77 -0.09
C ILE A 56 9.88 -6.06 0.75
N ARG A 57 8.72 -6.69 0.96
CA ARG A 57 8.62 -7.94 1.71
C ARG A 57 9.40 -9.07 1.03
N GLY A 58 9.18 -9.29 -0.27
CA GLY A 58 9.88 -10.32 -1.01
C GLY A 58 11.40 -10.13 -1.02
N PHE A 59 11.86 -8.88 -1.11
CA PHE A 59 13.29 -8.56 -0.96
C PHE A 59 13.84 -8.94 0.42
N MET A 60 13.14 -8.57 1.50
CA MET A 60 13.56 -8.91 2.86
C MET A 60 13.60 -10.43 3.10
N GLU A 61 12.60 -11.17 2.63
CA GLU A 61 12.54 -12.63 2.74
C GLU A 61 13.69 -13.30 1.97
N SER A 62 13.95 -12.85 0.73
CA SER A 62 15.06 -13.35 -0.08
C SER A 62 16.43 -13.10 0.57
N THR A 63 16.62 -11.88 1.10
CA THR A 63 17.85 -11.49 1.80
C THR A 63 18.06 -12.33 3.06
N ALA A 64 17.01 -12.50 3.86
CA ALA A 64 17.06 -13.34 5.06
C ALA A 64 17.41 -14.80 4.71
N GLY A 65 16.80 -15.36 3.67
CA GLY A 65 17.11 -16.71 3.18
C GLY A 65 18.58 -16.84 2.74
N THR A 66 19.10 -15.83 2.05
CA THR A 66 20.51 -15.80 1.59
C THR A 66 21.49 -15.75 2.75
N ILE A 67 21.21 -14.91 3.76
CA ILE A 67 22.04 -14.82 4.97
C ILE A 67 22.06 -16.17 5.71
N LEU A 68 20.89 -16.77 5.94
CA LEU A 68 20.80 -18.07 6.62
C LEU A 68 21.53 -19.18 5.86
N ALA A 69 21.37 -19.25 4.54
CA ALA A 69 22.07 -20.22 3.71
C ALA A 69 23.59 -20.03 3.76
N THR A 70 24.04 -18.78 3.71
CA THR A 70 25.47 -18.42 3.78
C THR A 70 26.06 -18.79 5.14
N SER A 71 25.39 -18.41 6.23
CA SER A 71 25.83 -18.75 7.59
C SER A 71 25.91 -20.27 7.79
N ARG A 72 24.93 -21.02 7.28
CA ARG A 72 24.94 -22.49 7.31
C ARG A 72 26.18 -23.06 6.60
N ALA A 73 26.48 -22.58 5.40
CA ALA A 73 27.66 -23.02 4.65
C ALA A 73 28.96 -22.75 5.42
N TYR A 74 29.09 -21.60 6.08
CA TYR A 74 30.25 -21.31 6.93
C TYR A 74 30.39 -22.26 8.12
N PHE A 75 29.27 -22.61 8.78
CA PHE A 75 29.31 -23.56 9.89
C PHE A 75 29.69 -24.96 9.43
N GLU A 76 29.16 -25.42 8.29
CA GLU A 76 29.49 -26.73 7.72
C GLU A 76 30.99 -26.84 7.39
N ILE A 77 31.60 -25.77 6.85
CA ILE A 77 33.05 -25.69 6.60
C ILE A 77 33.86 -25.80 7.90
N LEU A 78 33.41 -25.18 9.00
CA LEU A 78 34.13 -25.18 10.29
C LEU A 78 33.98 -26.48 11.09
N THR A 79 33.01 -27.33 10.75
CA THR A 79 32.77 -28.63 11.39
C THR A 79 33.41 -29.81 10.67
N THR A 80 34.10 -29.58 9.55
CA THR A 80 34.82 -30.59 8.76
C THR A 80 36.32 -30.45 8.97
#